data_AF-U6DRM8-F1
#
_entry.id   AF-U6DRM8-F1
#
_cell.length_a   1.000
_cell.length_b   1.000
_cell.length_c   1.000
_cell.angle_alpha   90.00
_cell.angle_beta   90.00
_cell.angle_gamma   90.00
#
_symmetry.space_group_name_H-M   'P 1'
#
loop_
_entity.id
_entity.type
_entity.pdbx_description
1 polymer ?
#
loop_
_entity_poly.entity_id
_entity_poly.type
_entity_poly.pdbx_seq_one_letter_code
_entity_poly.pdbx_strand_id
1 'polypeptide(L)'
;KFRAKFYPEDVSEELIQDITQKLFFLQVKEGILSDEIYCPPETAVLLGSYAVQAKFGDYNKETHKSGYLSSERLIPQRVMDQHKLTRDQWEDRIQVWHAEHRGMLKDSAMLEYLKIAQDLEMYGINYFEIK
;
A
#
# COMPACT_ATOMS: atom_id res chain seq x y z
N LYS A 1 -3.02 -13.95 17.32
CA LYS A 1 -3.36 -12.77 16.48
C LYS A 1 -4.26 -13.25 15.35
N PHE A 2 -5.34 -12.54 15.02
CA PHE A 2 -6.14 -12.86 13.83
C PHE A 2 -5.42 -12.31 12.60
N ARG A 3 -4.98 -13.20 11.71
CA ARG A 3 -4.16 -12.94 10.52
C ARG A 3 -4.49 -13.97 9.44
N ALA A 4 -4.41 -13.58 8.18
CA ALA A 4 -4.51 -14.50 7.06
C ALA A 4 -3.31 -15.45 7.07
N LYS A 5 -3.59 -16.76 7.02
CA LYS A 5 -2.57 -17.82 6.93
C LYS A 5 -2.35 -18.27 5.48
N PHE A 6 -3.39 -18.14 4.66
CA PHE A 6 -3.41 -18.50 3.26
C PHE A 6 -3.82 -17.27 2.45
N TYR A 7 -3.26 -17.16 1.26
CA TYR A 7 -3.51 -16.07 0.32
C TYR A 7 -4.26 -16.63 -0.90
N PRO A 8 -5.16 -15.86 -1.52
CA PRO A 8 -5.82 -16.24 -2.77
C PRO A 8 -4.79 -16.32 -3.91
N GLU A 9 -5.11 -17.05 -4.97
CA GLU A 9 -4.34 -17.07 -6.22
C GLU A 9 -4.59 -15.78 -7.01
N ASP A 10 -5.85 -15.30 -7.06
CA ASP A 10 -6.21 -13.98 -7.62
C ASP A 10 -7.09 -13.19 -6.65
N VAL A 11 -6.55 -12.08 -6.14
CA VAL A 11 -7.26 -11.20 -5.20
C VAL A 11 -8.52 -10.56 -5.79
N SER A 12 -8.57 -10.36 -7.11
CA SER A 12 -9.71 -9.77 -7.84
C SER A 12 -10.91 -10.68 -7.88
N GLU A 13 -10.65 -11.98 -8.06
CA GLU A 13 -11.69 -12.99 -8.32
C GLU A 13 -12.16 -13.65 -7.03
N GLU A 14 -11.29 -13.78 -6.03
CA GLU A 14 -11.57 -14.59 -4.84
C GLU A 14 -12.01 -13.78 -3.61
N LEU A 15 -11.65 -12.49 -3.52
CA LEU A 15 -11.99 -11.68 -2.35
C LEU A 15 -13.39 -11.06 -2.46
N ILE A 16 -14.39 -11.78 -1.96
CA ILE A 16 -15.81 -11.42 -2.09
C ILE A 16 -16.25 -10.32 -1.10
N GLN A 17 -15.83 -10.40 0.17
CA GLN A 17 -16.33 -9.52 1.23
C GLN A 17 -15.39 -8.34 1.49
N ASP A 18 -15.94 -7.13 1.63
CA ASP A 18 -15.17 -5.89 1.92
C ASP A 18 -14.32 -6.02 3.19
N ILE A 19 -14.85 -6.69 4.22
CA ILE A 19 -14.10 -6.92 5.47
C ILE A 19 -12.88 -7.81 5.23
N THR A 20 -12.99 -8.81 4.37
CA THR A 20 -11.89 -9.71 4.03
C THR A 20 -10.84 -8.96 3.21
N GLN A 21 -11.26 -8.19 2.20
CA GLN A 21 -10.36 -7.32 1.41
C GLN A 21 -9.59 -6.37 2.32
N LYS A 22 -10.28 -5.70 3.25
CA LYS A 22 -9.65 -4.78 4.21
C LYS A 22 -8.61 -5.47 5.09
N LEU A 23 -8.90 -6.68 5.59
CA LEU A 23 -7.98 -7.42 6.43
C LEU A 23 -6.72 -7.86 5.65
N PHE A 24 -6.88 -8.34 4.42
CA PHE A 24 -5.76 -8.65 3.53
C PHE A 24 -4.94 -7.41 3.21
N PHE A 25 -5.59 -6.32 2.81
CA PHE A 25 -4.94 -5.04 2.52
C PHE A 25 -4.07 -4.57 3.70
N LEU A 26 -4.62 -4.58 4.92
CA LEU A 26 -3.88 -4.14 6.10
C LEU A 26 -2.68 -5.05 6.40
N GLN A 27 -2.84 -6.37 6.25
CA GLN A 27 -1.76 -7.34 6.50
C GLN A 27 -0.64 -7.23 5.46
N VAL A 28 -0.98 -7.17 4.17
CA VAL A 28 -0.01 -7.04 3.08
C VAL A 28 0.72 -5.70 3.17
N LYS A 29 -0.01 -4.62 3.45
CA LYS A 29 0.59 -3.29 3.66
C LYS A 29 1.56 -3.28 4.85
N GLU A 30 1.23 -3.98 5.95
CA GLU A 30 2.14 -4.14 7.09
C GLU A 30 3.43 -4.87 6.68
N GLY A 31 3.31 -5.96 5.90
CA GLY A 31 4.46 -6.73 5.38
C GLY A 31 5.35 -5.93 4.43
N ILE A 32 4.76 -5.15 3.52
CA ILE A 32 5.52 -4.29 2.60
C ILE A 32 6.24 -3.18 3.38
N LEU A 33 5.54 -2.47 4.27
CA LEU A 33 6.13 -1.36 5.00
C LEU A 33 7.24 -1.80 5.96
N SER A 34 7.16 -3.02 6.49
CA SER A 34 8.18 -3.63 7.36
C SER A 34 9.36 -4.26 6.61
N ASP A 35 9.38 -4.19 5.27
CA ASP A 35 10.35 -4.87 4.40
C ASP A 35 10.33 -6.43 4.55
N GLU A 36 9.26 -7.02 5.11
CA GLU A 36 9.04 -8.48 5.07
C GLU A 36 8.72 -8.95 3.64
N ILE A 37 7.99 -8.13 2.90
CA ILE A 37 7.73 -8.31 1.46
C ILE A 37 8.55 -7.26 0.73
N TYR A 38 9.55 -7.71 -0.04
CA TYR A 38 10.32 -6.80 -0.89
C TYR A 38 9.40 -6.11 -1.90
N CYS A 39 9.52 -4.79 -1.99
CA CYS A 39 8.76 -3.97 -2.93
C CYS A 39 9.69 -2.92 -3.57
N PRO A 40 9.80 -2.86 -4.91
CA PRO A 40 10.68 -1.91 -5.58
C PRO A 40 10.20 -0.46 -5.37
N PRO A 41 11.09 0.55 -5.45
CA PRO A 41 10.77 1.95 -5.14
C PRO A 41 9.54 2.52 -5.85
N GLU A 42 9.43 2.31 -7.16
CA GLU A 42 8.33 2.85 -7.97
C GLU A 42 6.98 2.26 -7.54
N THR A 43 6.93 0.94 -7.36
CA THR A 43 5.75 0.23 -6.86
C THR A 43 5.39 0.66 -5.45
N ALA A 44 6.38 0.86 -4.56
CA ALA A 44 6.13 1.30 -3.19
C ALA A 44 5.44 2.67 -3.14
N VAL A 45 5.84 3.62 -4.00
CA VAL A 45 5.21 4.94 -4.09
C VAL A 45 3.76 4.83 -4.59
N LEU A 46 3.54 4.04 -5.63
CA LEU A 46 2.20 3.80 -6.18
C LEU A 46 1.29 3.14 -5.14
N LEU A 47 1.74 2.09 -4.49
CA LEU A 47 1.03 1.43 -3.38
C LEU A 47 0.75 2.41 -2.23
N GLY A 48 1.72 3.25 -1.87
CA GLY A 48 1.53 4.31 -0.89
C GLY A 48 0.38 5.24 -1.25
N SER A 49 0.26 5.64 -2.52
CA SER A 49 -0.84 6.49 -3.00
C SER A 49 -2.22 5.82 -2.92
N TYR A 50 -2.32 4.53 -3.26
CA TYR A 50 -3.55 3.76 -3.08
C TYR A 50 -3.93 3.60 -1.60
N ALA A 51 -2.94 3.40 -0.73
CA ALA A 51 -3.18 3.32 0.70
C ALA A 51 -3.70 4.66 1.28
N VAL A 52 -3.22 5.79 0.74
CA VAL A 52 -3.74 7.12 1.09
C VAL A 52 -5.18 7.27 0.60
N GLN A 53 -5.49 6.90 -0.66
CA GLN A 53 -6.88 6.92 -1.17
C GLN A 53 -7.81 6.03 -0.33
N ALA A 54 -7.38 4.81 0.02
CA ALA A 54 -8.16 3.90 0.85
C ALA A 54 -8.46 4.47 2.25
N LYS A 55 -7.55 5.29 2.81
CA LYS A 55 -7.72 5.90 4.13
C LYS A 55 -8.51 7.20 4.08
N PHE A 56 -8.09 8.14 3.25
CA PHE A 56 -8.60 9.51 3.21
C PHE A 56 -9.75 9.70 2.22
N GLY A 57 -9.88 8.83 1.21
CA GLY A 57 -10.76 9.07 0.05
C GLY A 57 -10.20 10.18 -0.84
N ASP A 58 -11.02 10.72 -1.74
CA ASP A 58 -10.58 11.69 -2.75
C ASP A 58 -9.76 12.85 -2.19
N TYR A 59 -8.63 13.11 -2.85
CA TYR A 59 -7.84 14.30 -2.58
C TYR A 59 -8.63 15.59 -2.83
N ASN A 60 -8.87 16.36 -1.77
CA ASN A 60 -9.32 17.74 -1.82
C ASN A 60 -8.26 18.71 -1.27
N LYS A 61 -7.87 19.70 -2.08
CA LYS A 61 -6.85 20.73 -1.74
C LYS A 61 -7.23 21.61 -0.55
N GLU A 62 -8.52 21.81 -0.28
CA GLU A 62 -9.00 22.62 0.84
C GLU A 62 -8.83 21.90 2.18
N THR A 63 -9.00 20.58 2.19
CA THR A 63 -8.91 19.73 3.38
C THR A 63 -7.51 19.16 3.58
N HIS A 64 -6.87 18.69 2.51
CA HIS A 64 -5.55 18.06 2.53
C HIS A 64 -4.46 19.10 2.27
N LYS A 65 -4.19 19.91 3.31
CA LYS A 65 -3.09 20.87 3.30
C LYS A 65 -1.74 20.15 3.44
N SER A 66 -0.65 20.86 3.11
CA SER A 66 0.71 20.34 3.26
C SER A 66 0.93 19.79 4.68
N GLY A 67 1.55 18.61 4.78
CA GLY A 67 1.78 17.88 6.02
C GLY A 67 0.64 16.97 6.47
N TYR A 68 -0.46 16.83 5.72
CA TYR A 68 -1.55 15.90 6.08
C TYR A 68 -1.11 14.41 6.10
N LEU A 69 0.02 14.09 5.48
CA LEU A 69 0.62 12.75 5.45
C LEU A 69 1.76 12.58 6.45
N SER A 70 2.09 13.61 7.24
CA SER A 70 3.24 13.61 8.14
C SER A 70 3.23 12.46 9.15
N SER A 71 2.05 12.06 9.64
CA SER A 71 1.87 10.93 10.56
C SER A 71 1.83 9.55 9.89
N GLU A 72 1.78 9.48 8.56
CA GLU A 72 1.55 8.23 7.84
C GLU A 72 2.86 7.50 7.51
N ARG A 73 2.88 6.19 7.73
CA ARG A 73 3.97 5.35 7.22
C ARG A 73 3.69 5.04 5.74
N LEU A 74 4.28 5.87 4.87
CA LEU A 74 3.95 5.90 3.44
C LEU A 74 4.63 4.81 2.62
N ILE A 75 5.93 4.61 2.85
CA ILE A 75 6.80 3.70 2.09
C ILE A 75 7.80 3.01 3.03
N PRO A 76 8.41 1.88 2.61
CA PRO A 76 9.43 1.19 3.42
C PRO A 76 10.65 2.09 3.67
N GLN A 77 11.29 1.92 4.84
CA GLN A 77 12.44 2.74 5.24
C GLN A 77 13.58 2.63 4.23
N ARG A 78 13.82 1.41 3.73
CA ARG A 78 14.82 1.14 2.69
C ARG A 78 14.63 2.01 1.44
N VAL A 79 13.40 2.24 1.00
CA VAL A 79 13.11 3.07 -0.19
C VAL A 79 13.46 4.53 0.07
N MET A 80 13.18 5.04 1.27
CA MET A 80 13.56 6.39 1.68
C MET A 80 15.08 6.55 1.72
N ASP A 81 15.78 5.59 2.34
CA ASP A 81 17.24 5.65 2.52
C ASP A 81 18.03 5.59 1.20
N GLN A 82 17.47 4.95 0.17
CA GLN A 82 18.09 4.83 -1.15
C GLN A 82 18.01 6.12 -1.98
N HIS A 83 17.15 7.08 -1.61
CA HIS A 83 16.93 8.30 -2.38
C HIS A 83 17.31 9.54 -1.57
N LYS A 84 17.87 10.55 -2.23
CA LYS A 84 18.18 11.85 -1.63
C LYS A 84 16.94 12.76 -1.57
N LEU A 85 15.84 12.25 -1.04
CA LEU A 85 14.57 12.96 -0.90
C LEU A 85 14.24 13.15 0.58
N THR A 86 13.75 14.34 0.91
CA THR A 86 13.22 14.65 2.24
C THR A 86 11.84 14.00 2.42
N ARG A 87 11.40 13.92 3.68
CA ARG A 87 10.04 13.49 4.04
C ARG A 87 8.97 14.26 3.25
N ASP A 88 9.08 15.59 3.23
CA ASP A 88 8.14 16.48 2.55
C ASP A 88 8.10 16.20 1.04
N GLN A 89 9.25 15.97 0.40
CA GLN A 89 9.30 15.61 -1.03
C GLN A 89 8.66 14.25 -1.33
N TRP A 90 8.73 13.30 -0.40
CA TRP A 90 8.00 12.04 -0.52
C TRP A 90 6.49 12.23 -0.38
N GLU A 91 6.06 13.07 0.57
CA GLU A 91 4.67 13.44 0.73
C GLU A 91 4.11 14.12 -0.52
N ASP A 92 4.83 15.08 -1.10
CA ASP A 92 4.44 15.77 -2.33
C ASP A 92 4.28 14.78 -3.49
N ARG A 93 5.24 13.85 -3.67
CA ARG A 93 5.15 12.82 -4.72
C ARG A 93 3.91 11.94 -4.54
N ILE A 94 3.66 11.46 -3.32
CA ILE A 94 2.51 10.59 -3.04
C ILE A 94 1.20 11.36 -3.15
N GLN A 95 1.18 12.63 -2.75
CA GLN A 95 0.01 13.50 -2.90
C GLN A 95 -0.36 13.67 -4.38
N VAL A 96 0.62 13.87 -5.27
CA VAL A 96 0.37 13.95 -6.72
C VAL A 96 -0.32 12.68 -7.21
N TRP A 97 0.19 11.49 -6.88
CA TRP A 97 -0.45 10.23 -7.24
C TRP A 97 -1.82 10.03 -6.58
N HIS A 98 -1.99 10.47 -5.33
CA HIS A 98 -3.28 10.42 -4.64
C HIS A 98 -4.36 11.25 -5.36
N ALA A 99 -3.99 12.38 -5.96
CA ALA A 99 -4.92 13.19 -6.75
C ALA A 99 -5.41 12.49 -8.03
N GLU A 100 -4.60 11.61 -8.62
CA GLU A 100 -4.97 10.83 -9.80
C GLU A 100 -6.03 9.75 -9.51
N HIS A 101 -6.16 9.32 -8.25
CA HIS A 101 -7.15 8.32 -7.83
C HIS A 101 -8.53 8.91 -7.54
N ARG A 102 -8.77 10.17 -7.90
CA ARG A 102 -10.04 10.85 -7.62
C ARG A 102 -11.22 10.12 -8.24
N GLY A 103 -12.26 9.91 -7.43
CA GLY A 103 -13.46 9.16 -7.79
C GLY A 103 -13.38 7.67 -7.49
N MET A 104 -12.21 7.18 -7.06
CA MET A 104 -12.03 5.79 -6.65
C MET A 104 -12.60 5.57 -5.25
N LEU A 105 -13.46 4.57 -5.09
CA LEU A 105 -13.98 4.16 -3.78
C LEU A 105 -12.86 3.59 -2.91
N LYS A 106 -13.00 3.70 -1.59
CA LYS A 106 -12.00 3.21 -0.62
C LYS A 106 -11.77 1.70 -0.76
N ASP A 107 -12.83 0.94 -0.96
CA ASP A 107 -12.74 -0.52 -1.12
C ASP A 107 -12.07 -0.90 -2.45
N SER A 108 -12.39 -0.18 -3.53
CA SER A 108 -11.67 -0.32 -4.80
C SER A 108 -10.19 0.02 -4.68
N ALA A 109 -9.83 1.06 -3.93
CA ALA A 109 -8.42 1.41 -3.69
C ALA A 109 -7.68 0.33 -2.90
N MET A 110 -8.34 -0.32 -1.93
CA MET A 110 -7.77 -1.48 -1.22
C MET A 110 -7.58 -2.67 -2.15
N LEU A 111 -8.53 -2.92 -3.05
CA LEU A 111 -8.44 -4.01 -4.01
C LEU A 111 -7.35 -3.77 -5.04
N GLU A 112 -7.25 -2.57 -5.62
CA GLU A 112 -6.18 -2.21 -6.57
C GLU A 112 -4.80 -2.28 -5.91
N TYR A 113 -4.68 -1.88 -4.63
CA TYR A 113 -3.45 -2.09 -3.85
C TYR A 113 -3.07 -3.57 -3.82
N LEU A 114 -4.02 -4.45 -3.52
CA LEU A 114 -3.79 -5.89 -3.44
C LEU A 114 -3.43 -6.49 -4.79
N LYS A 115 -4.07 -6.05 -5.88
CA LYS A 115 -3.77 -6.50 -7.24
C LYS A 115 -2.34 -6.19 -7.65
N ILE A 116 -1.82 -5.02 -7.29
CA ILE A 116 -0.43 -4.66 -7.56
C ILE A 116 0.51 -5.44 -6.64
N ALA A 117 0.14 -5.60 -5.37
CA ALA A 117 0.97 -6.28 -4.40
C ALA A 117 1.09 -7.79 -4.64
N GLN A 118 0.09 -8.44 -5.25
CA GLN A 118 0.12 -9.87 -5.53
C GLN A 118 1.21 -10.26 -6.54
N ASP A 119 1.61 -9.32 -7.40
CA ASP A 119 2.65 -9.53 -8.41
C ASP A 119 4.09 -9.41 -7.84
N LEU A 120 4.24 -9.05 -6.56
CA LEU A 120 5.55 -8.98 -5.90
C LEU A 120 6.12 -10.38 -5.67
N GLU A 121 7.43 -10.55 -5.88
CA GLU A 121 8.06 -11.87 -5.89
C GLU A 121 8.01 -12.61 -4.54
N MET A 122 7.82 -11.87 -3.45
CA MET A 122 7.74 -12.40 -2.09
C MET A 122 6.30 -12.43 -1.53
N TYR A 123 5.30 -12.06 -2.33
CA TYR A 123 3.91 -12.02 -1.88
C TYR A 123 3.38 -13.43 -1.60
N GLY A 124 2.75 -13.61 -0.43
CA GLY A 124 2.13 -14.89 -0.04
C GLY A 124 3.10 -16.04 0.22
N ILE A 125 4.42 -15.80 0.15
CA ILE A 125 5.45 -16.83 0.32
C ILE A 125 5.84 -16.95 1.80
N ASN A 126 5.81 -18.19 2.30
CA ASN A 126 6.42 -18.56 3.58
C ASN A 126 7.77 -19.22 3.31
N TYR A 127 8.85 -18.61 3.82
CA TYR A 127 10.21 -19.12 3.63
C TYR A 127 10.60 -20.10 4.75
N PHE A 128 11.23 -21.21 4.36
CA PHE A 128 11.76 -22.21 5.27
C PHE A 128 13.18 -22.58 4.84
N GLU A 129 14.11 -22.67 5.79
CA GLU A 129 15.45 -23.20 5.52
C GLU A 129 15.37 -24.73 5.40
N ILE A 130 15.89 -25.28 4.30
CA ILE A 130 15.94 -26.72 4.02
C ILE A 130 17.41 -27.15 3.79
N LYS A 131 17.70 -28.45 4.01
CA LYS A 131 19.04 -29.04 3.82
C LYS A 131 18.96 -30.28 2.94
#